data_AF-A0A9J7E3D6-F1
#
_entry.id   AF-A0A9J7E3D6-F1
#
_cell.length_a   1.000
_cell.length_b   1.000
_cell.length_c   1.000
_cell.angle_alpha   90.00
_cell.angle_beta   90.00
_cell.angle_gamma   90.00
#
_symmetry.space_group_name_H-M   'P 1'
#
loop_
_entity.id
_entity.type
_entity.pdbx_description
1 polymer ?
#
loop_
_entity_poly.entity_id
_entity_poly.type
_entity_poly.pdbx_seq_one_letter_code
_entity_poly.pdbx_strand_id
1 'polypeptide(L)'
;MATNLNKTLCYCDARCSGDKCQAGFVKDKCIATCESYSCSSGCIGPACSSTCSGMFCTAGCTGVQCVATCIGLSCQAFCQGADCMKEDKLWVR
;
A
#
# COMPACT_ATOMS: atom_id res chain seq x y z
N MET A 1 -3.82 22.11 -8.49
CA MET A 1 -5.00 22.25 -7.60
C MET A 1 -4.89 21.17 -6.53
N ALA A 2 -4.23 21.47 -5.41
CA ALA A 2 -4.11 20.53 -4.29
C ALA A 2 -5.23 20.85 -3.30
N THR A 3 -6.28 20.02 -3.28
CA THR A 3 -7.43 20.21 -2.40
C THR A 3 -7.06 19.87 -0.96
N ASN A 4 -7.14 20.91 -0.12
CA ASN A 4 -7.50 20.90 1.30
C ASN A 4 -7.94 19.53 1.86
N LEU A 5 -7.25 19.03 2.90
CA LEU A 5 -7.90 18.14 3.87
C LEU A 5 -7.78 18.72 5.28
N ASN A 6 -8.97 19.07 5.77
CA ASN A 6 -9.36 19.52 7.08
C ASN A 6 -8.88 18.54 8.18
N LYS A 7 -8.27 19.06 9.25
CA LYS A 7 -7.80 18.28 10.41
C LYS A 7 -8.99 17.60 11.09
N THR A 8 -8.98 16.27 11.27
CA THR A 8 -9.43 15.47 12.45
C THR A 8 -9.42 13.97 12.11
N LEU A 9 -8.33 13.27 12.45
CA LEU A 9 -8.02 11.82 12.42
C LEU A 9 -6.57 11.69 11.89
N CYS A 10 -5.66 11.02 12.60
CA CYS A 10 -4.28 10.82 12.15
C CYS A 10 -4.21 9.87 10.95
N TYR A 11 -4.64 10.32 9.78
CA TYR A 11 -4.51 9.65 8.49
C TYR A 11 -3.11 9.95 7.94
N CYS A 12 -2.23 8.94 7.89
CA CYS A 12 -0.97 9.05 7.16
C CYS A 12 -1.15 8.49 5.76
N ASP A 13 -0.85 9.31 4.75
CA ASP A 13 -0.83 8.93 3.33
C ASP A 13 0.61 9.06 2.85
N ALA A 14 1.26 7.91 2.64
CA ALA A 14 2.60 7.87 2.09
C ALA A 14 2.50 7.46 0.63
N ARG A 15 2.68 8.42 -0.26
CA ARG A 15 2.74 8.16 -1.71
C ARG A 15 4.17 8.24 -2.18
N CYS A 16 4.57 7.29 -3.01
CA CYS A 16 5.83 7.41 -3.70
C CYS A 16 5.76 7.06 -5.19
N SER A 17 6.48 7.86 -5.97
CA SER A 17 6.70 7.69 -7.40
C SER A 17 8.20 7.88 -7.70
N GLY A 18 8.80 6.87 -8.32
CA GLY A 18 10.22 6.77 -8.66
C GLY A 18 10.72 5.32 -8.67
N ASP A 19 11.75 5.05 -9.48
CA ASP A 19 12.40 3.74 -9.49
C ASP A 19 12.97 3.40 -8.11
N LYS A 20 12.64 2.19 -7.62
CA LYS A 20 13.02 1.65 -6.32
C LYS A 20 12.50 2.44 -5.12
N CYS A 21 11.31 3.03 -5.24
CA CYS A 21 10.74 3.71 -4.10
C CYS A 21 10.09 2.75 -3.08
N GLN A 22 10.23 3.10 -1.80
CA GLN A 22 9.62 2.40 -0.68
C GLN A 22 8.69 3.35 0.09
N ALA A 23 7.40 3.04 0.15
CA ALA A 23 6.42 3.76 0.94
C ALA A 23 5.99 2.88 2.13
N GLY A 24 6.21 3.33 3.35
CA GLY A 24 5.64 2.62 4.49
C GLY A 24 5.59 3.38 5.80
N PHE A 25 4.74 2.90 6.69
CA PHE A 25 4.47 3.51 7.99
C PHE A 25 3.98 2.48 9.00
N VAL A 26 4.14 2.85 10.27
CA VAL A 26 3.69 2.08 11.43
C VAL A 26 2.66 2.91 12.19
N LYS A 27 1.39 2.80 11.80
CA LYS A 27 0.28 3.54 12.43
C LYS A 27 -1.09 3.02 11.98
N ASP A 28 -2.09 3.21 12.84
CA ASP A 28 -3.49 2.86 12.58
C ASP A 28 -4.08 3.68 11.43
N LYS A 29 -4.94 3.08 10.59
CA LYS A 29 -5.72 3.77 9.55
C LYS A 29 -4.90 4.58 8.55
N CYS A 30 -3.78 4.04 8.10
CA CYS A 30 -2.86 4.71 7.18
C CYS A 30 -2.81 4.02 5.82
N ILE A 31 -2.50 4.79 4.76
CA ILE A 31 -2.52 4.34 3.36
C ILE A 31 -1.15 4.55 2.70
N ALA A 32 -0.57 3.47 2.18
CA ALA A 32 0.73 3.46 1.51
C ALA A 32 0.46 3.20 0.04
N THR A 33 0.81 4.13 -0.83
CA THR A 33 0.70 3.92 -2.27
C THR A 33 2.05 4.08 -2.92
N CYS A 34 2.36 3.14 -3.82
CA CYS A 34 3.59 3.15 -4.56
C CYS A 34 3.28 2.82 -6.02
N GLU A 35 3.69 3.70 -6.94
CA GLU A 35 3.38 3.57 -8.36
C GLU A 35 4.67 3.73 -9.18
N SER A 36 5.33 2.62 -9.52
CA SER A 36 6.61 2.62 -10.28
C SER A 36 6.99 1.23 -10.77
N TYR A 37 7.96 1.15 -11.69
CA TYR A 37 8.42 -0.11 -12.28
C TYR A 37 8.92 -1.13 -11.23
N SER A 38 9.72 -0.65 -10.27
CA SER A 38 10.23 -1.43 -9.14
C SER A 38 9.95 -0.67 -7.86
N CYS A 39 9.08 -1.18 -7.00
CA CYS A 39 8.49 -0.35 -5.95
C CYS A 39 7.89 -1.21 -4.83
N SER A 40 7.96 -0.75 -3.59
CA SER A 40 7.47 -1.51 -2.44
C SER A 40 6.61 -0.65 -1.53
N SER A 41 5.39 -1.10 -1.22
CA SER A 41 4.53 -0.46 -0.24
C SER A 41 4.28 -1.37 0.95
N GLY A 42 4.31 -0.79 2.15
CA GLY A 42 4.22 -1.52 3.41
C GLY A 42 3.41 -0.76 4.44
N CYS A 43 2.49 -1.41 5.16
CA CYS A 43 1.86 -0.80 6.32
C CYS A 43 1.83 -1.74 7.52
N ILE A 44 2.05 -1.18 8.71
CA ILE A 44 1.95 -1.92 9.97
C ILE A 44 0.97 -1.16 10.87
N GLY A 45 -0.17 -1.77 11.17
CA GLY A 45 -1.21 -1.21 12.02
C GLY A 45 -2.62 -1.72 11.69
N PRO A 46 -3.57 -1.62 12.63
CA PRO A 46 -4.98 -1.91 12.39
C PRO A 46 -5.58 -0.99 11.31
N ALA A 47 -6.43 -1.57 10.46
CA ALA A 47 -7.12 -0.88 9.37
C ALA A 47 -6.19 -0.11 8.42
N CYS A 48 -4.94 -0.56 8.27
CA CYS A 48 -3.98 0.02 7.32
C CYS A 48 -4.18 -0.56 5.92
N SER A 49 -3.88 0.23 4.89
CA SER A 49 -3.95 -0.20 3.49
C SER A 49 -2.62 0.05 2.78
N SER A 50 -2.12 -0.95 2.05
CA SER A 50 -0.92 -0.83 1.23
C SER A 50 -1.25 -1.20 -0.21
N THR A 51 -1.12 -0.24 -1.12
CA THR A 51 -1.32 -0.43 -2.56
C THR A 51 0.00 -0.28 -3.29
N CYS A 52 0.30 -1.20 -4.19
CA CYS A 52 1.46 -1.13 -5.05
C CYS A 52 1.02 -1.32 -6.51
N SER A 53 1.51 -0.49 -7.43
CA SER A 53 1.26 -0.60 -8.87
C SER A 53 2.58 -0.54 -9.63
N GLY A 54 2.89 -1.58 -10.42
CA GLY A 54 4.19 -1.71 -11.06
C GLY A 54 4.49 -3.08 -11.65
N MET A 55 5.52 -3.20 -12.50
CA MET A 55 5.93 -4.50 -13.03
C MET A 55 6.54 -5.40 -11.96
N PHE A 56 7.45 -4.89 -11.13
CA PHE A 56 8.16 -5.61 -10.06
C PHE A 56 7.87 -4.96 -8.71
N CYS A 57 6.67 -5.19 -8.24
CA CYS A 57 6.06 -4.37 -7.21
C CYS A 57 5.60 -5.25 -6.05
N THR A 58 5.82 -4.80 -4.81
CA THR A 58 5.45 -5.59 -3.62
C THR A 58 4.59 -4.76 -2.67
N ALA A 59 3.40 -5.25 -2.35
CA ALA A 59 2.55 -4.66 -1.33
C ALA A 59 2.55 -5.54 -0.08
N GLY A 60 2.64 -4.97 1.12
CA GLY A 60 2.64 -5.71 2.37
C GLY A 60 1.83 -5.00 3.45
N CYS A 61 0.96 -5.73 4.15
CA CYS A 61 0.26 -5.21 5.31
C CYS A 61 0.42 -6.13 6.52
N THR A 62 0.55 -5.53 7.71
CA THR A 62 0.62 -6.25 8.98
C THR A 62 -0.28 -5.60 10.02
N GLY A 63 -1.36 -6.27 10.42
CA GLY A 63 -2.31 -5.72 11.39
C GLY A 63 -3.71 -6.30 11.27
N VAL A 64 -4.59 -5.89 12.17
CA VAL A 64 -6.01 -6.31 12.17
C VAL A 64 -6.76 -5.55 11.08
N GLN A 65 -7.54 -6.23 10.23
CA GLN A 65 -8.28 -5.61 9.13
C GLN A 65 -7.40 -4.80 8.16
N CYS A 66 -6.16 -5.21 7.96
CA CYS A 66 -5.29 -4.57 6.98
C CYS A 66 -5.57 -5.07 5.56
N VAL A 67 -5.30 -4.23 4.56
CA VAL A 67 -5.50 -4.57 3.14
C VAL A 67 -4.20 -4.36 2.37
N ALA A 68 -3.73 -5.39 1.67
CA ALA A 68 -2.60 -5.30 0.76
C ALA A 68 -3.05 -5.54 -0.68
N THR A 69 -2.92 -4.54 -1.54
CA THR A 69 -3.30 -4.62 -2.96
C THR A 69 -2.07 -4.44 -3.83
N CYS A 70 -1.87 -5.35 -4.75
CA CYS A 70 -0.78 -5.32 -5.70
C CYS A 70 -1.33 -5.33 -7.13
N ILE A 71 -0.85 -4.45 -8.00
CA ILE A 71 -1.35 -4.26 -9.37
C ILE A 71 -0.18 -4.30 -10.35
N GLY A 72 0.06 -5.42 -11.01
CA GLY A 72 1.29 -5.59 -11.79
C GLY A 72 1.48 -6.94 -12.46
N LEU A 73 2.46 -7.03 -13.36
CA LEU A 73 2.76 -8.27 -14.11
C LEU A 73 3.61 -9.26 -13.29
N SER A 74 4.46 -8.78 -12.39
CA SER A 74 5.31 -9.58 -11.49
C SER A 74 5.28 -8.98 -10.09
N CYS A 75 4.05 -8.86 -9.58
CA CYS A 75 3.77 -8.17 -8.36
C CYS A 75 3.27 -9.15 -7.29
N GLN A 76 3.55 -8.87 -6.01
CA GLN A 76 3.18 -9.72 -4.89
C GLN A 76 2.55 -8.93 -3.74
N ALA A 77 1.36 -9.33 -3.29
CA ALA A 77 0.73 -8.85 -2.07
C ALA A 77 0.95 -9.81 -0.90
N PHE A 78 1.34 -9.26 0.25
CA PHE A 78 1.52 -9.96 1.53
C PHE A 78 0.61 -9.36 2.59
N CYS A 79 0.06 -10.21 3.44
CA CYS A 79 -0.86 -9.81 4.48
C CYS A 79 -0.66 -10.67 5.72
N GLN A 80 -0.50 -10.03 6.88
CA GLN A 80 -0.26 -10.71 8.14
C GLN A 80 -1.09 -10.09 9.27
N GLY A 81 -2.06 -10.82 9.82
CA GLY A 81 -2.88 -10.37 10.94
C GLY A 81 -4.28 -10.97 10.91
N ALA A 82 -5.12 -10.58 11.87
CA ALA A 82 -6.52 -11.00 11.92
C ALA A 82 -7.35 -10.21 10.89
N ASP A 83 -8.27 -10.88 10.19
CA ASP A 83 -9.16 -10.27 9.18
C ASP A 83 -8.43 -9.48 8.09
N CYS A 84 -7.19 -9.86 7.81
CA CYS A 84 -6.35 -9.19 6.86
C CYS A 84 -6.68 -9.68 5.43
N MET A 85 -6.71 -8.77 4.45
CA MET A 85 -7.03 -9.07 3.05
C MET A 85 -5.84 -8.79 2.14
N LYS A 86 -5.61 -9.66 1.16
CA LYS A 86 -4.62 -9.45 0.09
C LYS A 86 -5.27 -9.59 -1.27
N GLU A 87 -4.88 -8.75 -2.22
CA GLU A 87 -5.40 -8.76 -3.58
C GLU A 87 -4.26 -8.57 -4.59
N ASP A 88 -4.14 -9.52 -5.52
CA ASP A 88 -3.12 -9.55 -6.57
C ASP A 88 -3.81 -9.35 -7.93
N LYS A 89 -3.73 -8.13 -8.49
CA LYS A 89 -4.29 -7.77 -9.80
C LYS A 89 -3.21 -7.82 -10.87
N LEU A 90 -3.26 -8.84 -11.73
CA LEU A 90 -2.40 -8.87 -12.90
C LEU A 90 -2.87 -7.88 -13.97
N TRP A 91 -1.92 -7.24 -14.64
CA TRP A 91 -2.18 -6.49 -15.88
C TRP A 91 -2.44 -7.51 -16.99
N VAL A 92 -3.67 -7.98 -17.10
CA VAL A 92 -4.09 -8.83 -18.22
C VAL A 92 -4.36 -7.89 -19.42
N ARG A 93 -3.72 -8.20 -20.56
CA ARG A 93 -3.90 -7.48 -21.83
C ARG A 93 -5.34 -7.49 -22.31
#